data_AF-A0A8T4QJR0-F1
#
_entry.id   AF-A0A8T4QJR0-F1
#
_cell.length_a   1.000
_cell.length_b   1.000
_cell.length_c   1.000
_cell.angle_alpha   90.00
_cell.angle_beta   90.00
_cell.angle_gamma   90.00
#
_symmetry.space_group_name_H-M   'P 1'
#
loop_
_entity.id
_entity.type
_entity.pdbx_description
1 polymer ?
#
loop_
_entity_poly.entity_id
_entity_poly.type
_entity_poly.pdbx_seq_one_letter_code
_entity_poly.pdbx_strand_id
1 'polypeptide(L)'
;MFIPKIYGQSRIDKCPFCDKQATVMSKQDVPVCLSHKEEKLDDLKCVCGSSLEMLHGKFGVFFSCIKCGNMNLNKVLEFNTINPKMKHESPSQKSQSNKEMTVRSDDPRYFD
;
A
#
# COMPACT_ATOMS: atom_id res chain seq x y z
N MET A 1 25.64 -26.83 8.64
CA MET A 1 26.08 -26.14 7.41
C MET A 1 26.13 -24.65 7.71
N PHE A 2 27.30 -24.01 7.64
CA PHE A 2 27.48 -22.58 7.95
C PHE A 2 27.41 -21.79 6.64
N ILE A 3 26.42 -20.92 6.49
CA ILE A 3 26.28 -20.03 5.34
C ILE A 3 26.90 -18.68 5.75
N PRO A 4 28.02 -18.25 5.13
CA PRO A 4 28.66 -16.99 5.48
C PRO A 4 27.78 -15.79 5.12
N LYS A 5 27.92 -14.70 5.87
CA LYS A 5 27.24 -13.43 5.56
C LYS A 5 27.85 -12.83 4.29
N ILE A 6 26.99 -12.50 3.31
CA ILE A 6 27.40 -11.82 2.08
C ILE A 6 27.09 -10.33 2.27
N TYR A 7 28.13 -9.51 2.34
CA TYR A 7 28.00 -8.06 2.45
C TYR A 7 27.58 -7.46 1.10
N GLY A 8 26.80 -6.38 1.12
CA GLY A 8 26.31 -5.68 -0.08
C GLY A 8 24.96 -6.16 -0.62
N GLN A 9 24.35 -7.19 -0.04
CA GLN A 9 22.98 -7.59 -0.36
C GLN A 9 21.98 -6.85 0.55
N SER A 10 21.10 -6.05 -0.03
CA SER A 10 19.95 -5.45 0.64
C SER A 10 18.66 -6.12 0.16
N ARG A 11 17.72 -6.36 1.08
CA ARG A 11 16.39 -6.84 0.73
C ARG A 11 15.55 -5.64 0.29
N ILE A 12 15.12 -5.64 -0.97
CA ILE A 12 14.24 -4.61 -1.52
C ILE A 12 12.85 -5.23 -1.67
N ASP A 13 11.93 -4.85 -0.80
CA ASP A 13 10.54 -5.30 -0.89
C ASP A 13 9.78 -4.44 -1.91
N LYS A 14 8.97 -5.09 -2.76
CA LYS A 14 8.17 -4.44 -3.81
C LYS A 14 6.73 -4.26 -3.35
N CYS A 15 6.10 -3.18 -3.79
CA CYS A 15 4.69 -2.91 -3.54
C CYS A 15 3.82 -3.84 -4.40
N PRO A 16 2.83 -4.53 -3.81
CA PRO A 16 1.99 -5.49 -4.53
C PRO A 16 1.01 -4.87 -5.54
N PHE A 17 0.83 -3.55 -5.53
CA PHE A 17 -0.11 -2.84 -6.40
C PHE A 17 0.55 -2.20 -7.63
N CYS A 18 1.83 -1.82 -7.53
CA CYS A 18 2.50 -1.02 -8.57
C CYS A 18 3.97 -1.39 -8.81
N ASP A 19 4.46 -2.45 -8.18
CA ASP A 19 5.83 -2.97 -8.27
C ASP A 19 6.97 -1.99 -7.92
N LYS A 20 6.62 -0.76 -7.50
CA LYS A 20 7.56 0.22 -6.94
C LYS A 20 8.10 -0.27 -5.61
N GLN A 21 9.24 0.25 -5.19
CA GLN A 21 9.80 -0.05 -3.88
C GLN A 21 8.80 0.30 -2.77
N ALA A 22 8.56 -0.66 -1.88
CA ALA A 22 7.74 -0.44 -0.70
C ALA A 22 8.51 0.39 0.34
N THR A 23 7.86 1.42 0.85
CA THR A 23 8.46 2.34 1.84
C THR A 23 7.66 2.41 3.13
N VAL A 24 6.39 1.99 3.12
CA VAL A 24 5.46 2.12 4.25
C VAL A 24 4.67 0.83 4.43
N MET A 25 4.30 0.51 5.68
CA MET A 25 3.38 -0.58 5.98
C MET A 25 1.93 -0.10 5.90
N SER A 26 1.08 -0.87 5.23
CA SER A 26 -0.37 -0.68 5.27
C SER A 26 -0.93 -1.08 6.65
N LYS A 27 -2.21 -0.78 6.91
CA LYS A 27 -2.92 -1.20 8.15
C LYS A 27 -2.98 -2.72 8.32
N GLN A 28 -2.81 -3.47 7.24
CA GLN A 28 -2.74 -4.93 7.21
C GLN A 28 -1.30 -5.45 7.38
N ASP A 29 -0.31 -4.61 7.76
CA ASP A 29 1.12 -4.95 7.85
C ASP A 29 1.75 -5.46 6.54
N VAL A 30 1.17 -5.05 5.41
CA VAL A 30 1.67 -5.35 4.07
C VAL A 30 2.56 -4.20 3.58
N PRO A 31 3.77 -4.48 3.05
CA PRO A 31 4.66 -3.44 2.53
C PRO A 31 4.10 -2.84 1.23
N VAL A 32 3.82 -1.53 1.25
CA VAL A 32 3.25 -0.77 0.14
C VAL A 32 4.02 0.52 -0.11
N CYS A 33 3.80 1.16 -1.26
CA CYS A 33 4.29 2.52 -1.51
C CYS A 33 3.38 3.56 -0.83
N LEU A 34 3.85 4.81 -0.72
CA LEU A 34 3.10 5.91 -0.11
C LEU A 34 1.69 6.09 -0.71
N SER A 35 1.54 5.92 -2.02
CA SER A 35 0.26 6.06 -2.73
C SER A 35 -0.79 5.02 -2.33
N HIS A 36 -0.39 3.84 -1.87
CA HIS A 36 -1.30 2.71 -1.58
C HIS A 36 -1.38 2.38 -0.09
N LYS A 37 -1.05 3.35 0.79
CA LYS A 37 -1.10 3.17 2.25
C LYS A 37 -2.49 2.79 2.77
N GLU A 38 -3.54 3.27 2.10
CA GLU A 38 -4.93 3.08 2.51
C GLU A 38 -5.64 1.96 1.74
N GLU A 39 -4.97 1.37 0.75
CA GLU A 39 -5.52 0.25 0.00
C GLU A 39 -5.44 -1.04 0.82
N LYS A 40 -6.52 -1.82 0.75
CA LYS A 40 -6.66 -3.10 1.43
C LYS A 40 -6.70 -4.21 0.40
N LEU A 41 -6.05 -5.31 0.73
CA LEU A 41 -6.09 -6.54 -0.04
C LEU A 41 -7.26 -7.39 0.46
N ASP A 42 -8.40 -7.22 -0.20
CA ASP A 42 -9.61 -8.00 0.07
C ASP A 42 -9.79 -9.07 -1.03
N ASP A 43 -10.36 -10.23 -0.67
CA ASP A 43 -10.76 -11.33 -1.58
C ASP A 43 -9.62 -12.16 -2.23
N LEU A 44 -8.56 -12.49 -1.49
CA LEU A 44 -7.49 -13.36 -1.99
C LEU A 44 -7.94 -14.83 -2.06
N LYS A 45 -7.68 -15.47 -3.21
CA LYS A 45 -8.00 -16.88 -3.44
C LYS A 45 -6.73 -17.74 -3.34
N CYS A 46 -6.91 -18.95 -2.83
CA CYS A 46 -5.88 -19.98 -2.85
C CYS A 46 -5.85 -20.68 -4.22
N VAL A 47 -4.76 -21.38 -4.53
CA VAL A 47 -4.63 -22.27 -5.71
C VAL A 47 -5.77 -23.31 -5.76
N CYS A 48 -6.27 -23.74 -4.60
CA CYS A 48 -7.40 -24.67 -4.50
C CYS A 48 -8.79 -24.03 -4.67
N GLY A 49 -8.86 -22.72 -4.92
CA GLY A 49 -10.10 -21.97 -5.11
C GLY A 49 -10.85 -21.58 -3.83
N SER A 50 -10.35 -21.93 -2.65
CA SER A 50 -10.93 -21.45 -1.39
C SER A 50 -10.51 -20.00 -1.10
N SER A 51 -11.29 -19.32 -0.25
CA SER A 51 -10.86 -18.07 0.38
C SER A 51 -9.63 -18.30 1.27
N LEU A 52 -8.79 -17.27 1.34
CA LEU A 52 -7.66 -17.20 2.26
C LEU A 52 -7.99 -16.27 3.42
N GLU A 53 -7.69 -16.71 4.63
CA GLU A 53 -7.76 -15.87 5.81
C GLU A 53 -6.41 -15.20 6.04
N MET A 54 -6.43 -13.90 6.29
CA MET A 54 -5.22 -13.13 6.61
C MET A 54 -4.97 -13.19 8.13
N LEU A 55 -3.80 -13.70 8.51
CA LEU A 55 -3.38 -13.83 9.91
C LEU A 55 -2.05 -13.11 10.14
N HIS A 56 -1.84 -12.64 11.37
CA HIS A 56 -0.62 -11.94 11.78
C HIS A 56 0.24 -12.85 12.65
N GLY A 57 1.55 -12.85 12.42
CA GLY A 57 2.52 -13.61 13.22
C GLY A 57 3.78 -12.80 13.50
N LYS A 58 4.74 -13.41 14.22
CA LYS A 58 6.01 -12.77 14.61
C LYS A 58 6.81 -12.20 13.42
N PHE A 59 6.68 -12.83 12.25
CA PHE A 59 7.45 -12.49 11.04
C PHE A 59 6.63 -11.70 10.01
N GLY A 60 5.45 -11.19 10.41
CA GLY A 60 4.53 -10.47 9.55
C GLY A 60 3.30 -11.30 9.17
N VAL A 61 2.65 -10.86 8.11
CA VAL A 61 1.37 -11.40 7.62
C VAL A 61 1.59 -12.72 6.90
N PHE A 62 0.73 -13.68 7.18
CA PHE A 62 0.62 -14.92 6.43
C PHE A 62 -0.83 -15.23 6.12
N PHE A 63 -1.06 -16.09 5.14
CA PHE A 63 -2.40 -16.47 4.72
C PHE A 63 -2.66 -17.93 5.07
N SER A 64 -3.80 -18.25 5.67
CA SER A 64 -4.22 -19.63 5.94
C SER A 64 -5.35 -20.04 5.02
N CYS A 65 -5.13 -21.13 4.30
CA CYS A 65 -6.16 -21.83 3.53
C CYS A 65 -6.63 -23.04 4.34
N ILE A 66 -7.95 -23.25 4.45
CA ILE A 66 -8.53 -24.40 5.14
C ILE A 66 -8.07 -25.74 4.50
N LYS A 67 -7.85 -25.76 3.17
CA LYS A 67 -7.48 -26.97 2.42
C LYS A 67 -5.97 -27.15 2.22
N CYS A 68 -5.21 -26.06 2.07
CA CYS A 68 -3.79 -26.11 1.71
C CYS A 68 -2.84 -25.72 2.87
N GLY A 69 -3.38 -25.19 3.97
CA GLY A 69 -2.60 -24.70 5.10
C GLY A 69 -2.04 -23.29 4.87
N ASN A 70 -0.92 -22.99 5.53
CA ASN A 70 -0.35 -21.65 5.59
C ASN A 70 0.50 -21.35 4.36
N MET A 71 0.31 -20.17 3.77
CA MET A 71 1.04 -19.67 2.61
C MET A 71 1.70 -18.33 2.91
N ASN A 72 2.88 -18.16 2.32
CA ASN A 72 3.62 -16.90 2.40
C ASN A 72 2.95 -15.83 1.54
N LEU A 73 3.04 -14.58 2.00
CA LEU A 73 2.49 -13.41 1.31
C LEU A 73 2.95 -13.31 -0.15
N ASN A 74 4.25 -13.47 -0.42
CA ASN A 74 4.78 -13.42 -1.79
C ASN A 74 4.10 -14.43 -2.73
N LYS A 75 3.89 -15.67 -2.26
CA LYS A 75 3.23 -16.71 -3.08
C LYS A 75 1.79 -16.33 -3.40
N VAL A 76 1.08 -15.79 -2.41
CA VAL A 76 -0.34 -15.42 -2.56
C VAL A 76 -0.52 -14.26 -3.53
N LEU A 77 0.41 -13.30 -3.51
CA LEU A 77 0.45 -12.15 -4.43
C LEU A 77 0.77 -12.56 -5.87
N GLU A 78 1.62 -13.56 -6.07
CA GLU A 78 1.93 -14.08 -7.42
C GLU A 78 0.70 -14.70 -8.10
N PHE A 79 -0.17 -15.37 -7.33
CA PHE A 79 -1.38 -16.01 -7.87
C PHE A 79 -2.55 -15.07 -8.02
N ASN A 80 -2.73 -14.15 -7.08
CA ASN A 80 -3.79 -13.17 -7.16
C ASN A 80 -3.22 -11.92 -7.81
N THR A 81 -3.35 -11.80 -9.13
CA THR A 81 -3.10 -10.53 -9.83
C THR A 81 -4.05 -9.50 -9.23
N ILE A 82 -3.52 -8.66 -8.33
CA ILE A 82 -4.28 -7.59 -7.71
C ILE A 82 -4.49 -6.56 -8.81
N ASN A 83 -5.63 -6.64 -9.48
CA ASN A 83 -6.12 -5.49 -10.22
C ASN A 83 -6.49 -4.46 -9.15
N PRO A 84 -5.83 -3.29 -9.07
CA PRO A 84 -6.29 -2.25 -8.17
C PRO A 84 -7.76 -2.00 -8.54
N LYS A 85 -8.68 -2.32 -7.63
CA LYS A 85 -10.10 -2.01 -7.80
C LYS A 85 -10.14 -0.50 -7.98
N MET A 86 -10.31 -0.04 -9.22
CA MET A 86 -10.53 1.36 -9.56
C MET A 86 -11.69 1.85 -8.70
N LYS A 87 -11.38 2.55 -7.61
CA LYS A 87 -12.42 3.19 -6.81
C LYS A 87 -13.00 4.31 -7.65
N HIS A 88 -14.29 4.18 -7.93
CA HIS A 88 -15.13 5.21 -8.50
C HIS A 88 -14.82 6.58 -7.86
N GLU A 89 -14.70 7.54 -8.76
CA GLU A 89 -14.49 8.96 -8.57
C GLU A 89 -15.29 9.51 -7.38
N SER A 90 -14.60 10.00 -6.35
CA SER A 90 -15.18 11.03 -5.50
C SER A 90 -15.04 12.38 -6.24
N PRO A 91 -16.10 13.18 -6.37
CA PRO A 91 -16.00 14.47 -7.06
C PRO A 91 -15.02 15.37 -6.31
N SER A 92 -13.95 15.75 -7.00
CA SER A 92 -12.96 16.74 -6.61
C SER A 92 -13.63 18.04 -6.18
N GLN A 93 -13.63 18.34 -4.88
CA GLN A 93 -13.84 19.71 -4.41
C GLN A 93 -12.49 20.41 -4.43
N LYS A 94 -12.39 21.35 -5.38
CA LYS A 94 -11.25 22.18 -5.76
C LYS A 94 -10.48 22.70 -4.55
N SER A 95 -9.18 22.43 -4.51
CA SER A 95 -8.25 23.21 -3.70
C SER A 95 -8.32 24.67 -4.18
N GLN A 96 -8.72 25.57 -3.29
CA GLN A 96 -8.57 27.00 -3.54
C GLN A 96 -7.07 27.28 -3.70
N SER A 97 -6.66 27.68 -4.90
CA SER A 97 -5.35 28.30 -5.10
C SER A 97 -5.29 29.53 -4.20
N ASN A 98 -4.35 29.57 -3.27
CA ASN A 98 -4.00 30.80 -2.55
C ASN A 98 -3.60 31.82 -3.62
N LYS A 99 -4.49 32.78 -3.91
CA LYS A 99 -4.14 33.94 -4.71
C LYS A 99 -3.31 34.83 -3.80
N GLU A 100 -2.06 35.13 -4.18
CA GLU A 100 -1.28 36.16 -3.51
C GLU A 100 -2.09 37.45 -3.49
N MET A 101 -2.34 37.98 -2.29
CA MET A 101 -3.02 39.25 -2.09
C MET A 101 -1.97 40.35 -2.11
N THR A 102 -1.74 40.95 -3.27
CA THR A 102 -0.90 42.16 -3.36
C THR A 102 -1.72 43.36 -2.88
N VAL A 103 -1.54 43.75 -1.61
CA VAL A 103 -2.12 44.98 -1.07
C VAL A 103 -1.34 46.17 -1.62
N ARG A 104 -2.02 47.11 -2.28
CA ARG A 104 -1.45 48.37 -2.75
C ARG A 104 -1.74 49.49 -1.74
N SER A 105 -0.88 50.51 -1.72
CA SER A 105 -0.97 51.67 -0.82
C SER A 105 -2.29 52.45 -0.90
N ASP A 106 -3.04 52.27 -1.98
CA ASP A 106 -4.31 52.95 -2.25
C ASP A 106 -5.54 52.15 -1.81
N ASP A 107 -5.38 50.99 -1.14
CA ASP A 107 -6.51 50.14 -0.72
C ASP A 107 -7.21 50.72 0.54
N PRO A 108 -8.50 51.11 0.47
CA PRO A 108 -9.23 51.73 1.59
C PRO A 108 -9.31 50.87 2.86
N ARG A 109 -9.07 49.56 2.75
CA ARG A 109 -9.07 48.62 3.89
C ARG A 109 -7.78 48.65 4.72
N TYR A 110 -6.83 49.51 4.39
CA TYR A 110 -5.54 49.60 5.10
C TYR A 110 -5.62 50.35 6.44
N PHE A 111 -6.63 51.19 6.65
CA PHE A 111 -6.69 52.14 7.78
C PHE A 111 -7.77 51.82 8.84
N ASP A 112 -8.48 50.69 8.73
CA ASP A 112 -9.37 50.17 9.78
C ASP A 112 -8.62 49.24 10.76
#